data_AF-A0A7K4CB32-F1
#
_entry.id   AF-A0A7K4CB32-F1
#
_cell.length_a   1.000
_cell.length_b   1.000
_cell.length_c   1.000
_cell.angle_alpha   90.00
_cell.angle_beta   90.00
_cell.angle_gamma   90.00
#
_symmetry.space_group_name_H-M   'P 1'
#
loop_
_entity.id
_entity.type
_entity.pdbx_description
1 polymer ?
#
loop_
_entity_poly.entity_id
_entity_poly.type
_entity_poly.pdbx_seq_one_letter_code
_entity_poly.pdbx_strand_id
1 'polypeptide(L)'
;MDVDRYITESASFTRAVLLQRPGRWLLFILLGVPWLVLSLLLAGRKVIEGVTIHWSTIPVNESALLVITGALCNFLISGYIVRLLGGGREPPEFENWPLLVLDGIKVQTIILVWVVLPILLAFGEYEILVRGLQAAPAFLAVLVIMALIQILLVFFAVKYAIIGIIRFSRSGSVREAFHLPAIKDTFDRIGIVNYYLGLGVITLVFLVFSFLFNLLALIPVAGPLFPLLLGPWLNVFCIRFISHFCDDDTYGEKRPDAAVPVPLRTLAGEISAWLLLLLVLVVLCGTPLAVIFGAVRA
;
A
#
# COMPACT_ATOMS: atom_id res chain seq x y z
N MET A 1 5.44 -14.41 -23.36
CA MET A 1 4.91 -13.32 -22.52
C MET A 1 5.29 -12.01 -23.17
N ASP A 2 4.30 -11.26 -23.65
CA ASP A 2 4.53 -10.02 -24.39
C ASP A 2 4.66 -8.83 -23.44
N VAL A 3 5.81 -8.73 -22.77
CA VAL A 3 6.11 -7.65 -21.82
C VAL A 3 5.93 -6.28 -22.46
N ASP A 4 6.35 -6.14 -23.72
CA ASP A 4 6.22 -4.91 -24.50
C ASP A 4 4.76 -4.48 -24.66
N ARG A 5 3.87 -5.45 -24.92
CA ARG A 5 2.43 -5.21 -24.99
C ARG A 5 1.87 -4.72 -23.64
N TYR A 6 2.25 -5.35 -22.52
CA TYR A 6 1.78 -4.91 -21.21
C TYR A 6 2.29 -3.51 -20.82
N ILE A 7 3.53 -3.17 -21.19
CA ILE A 7 4.09 -1.83 -20.96
C ILE A 7 3.31 -0.79 -21.77
N THR A 8 3.11 -1.04 -23.08
CA THR A 8 2.42 -0.11 -23.97
C THR A 8 0.94 0.06 -23.60
N GLU A 9 0.23 -1.02 -23.30
CA GLU A 9 -1.16 -0.98 -22.82
C GLU A 9 -1.26 -0.21 -21.49
N SER A 10 -0.39 -0.49 -20.52
CA SER A 10 -0.41 0.20 -19.22
C SER A 10 -0.07 1.68 -19.33
N ALA A 11 0.88 2.06 -20.21
CA ALA A 11 1.23 3.44 -20.47
C ALA A 11 0.09 4.20 -21.16
N SER A 12 -0.54 3.59 -22.18
CA SER A 12 -1.68 4.17 -22.88
C SER A 12 -2.89 4.36 -21.95
N PHE A 13 -3.16 3.38 -21.08
CA PHE A 13 -4.19 3.45 -20.07
C PHE A 13 -3.90 4.57 -19.06
N THR A 14 -2.67 4.67 -18.56
CA THR A 14 -2.27 5.73 -17.62
C THR A 14 -2.47 7.11 -18.23
N ARG A 15 -2.09 7.27 -19.50
CA ARG A 15 -2.36 8.50 -20.27
C ARG A 15 -3.86 8.78 -20.38
N ALA A 16 -4.68 7.76 -20.63
CA ALA A 16 -6.14 7.94 -20.67
C ALA A 16 -6.73 8.34 -19.31
N VAL A 17 -6.26 7.76 -18.22
CA VAL A 17 -6.72 8.09 -16.85
C VAL A 17 -6.39 9.54 -16.49
N LEU A 18 -5.16 9.97 -16.73
CA LEU A 18 -4.62 11.22 -16.18
C LEU A 18 -4.67 12.40 -17.14
N LEU A 19 -4.43 12.20 -18.44
CA LEU A 19 -4.38 13.30 -19.42
C LEU A 19 -5.73 13.59 -20.08
N GLN A 20 -6.55 12.58 -20.35
CA GLN A 20 -7.84 12.83 -21.03
C GLN A 20 -8.85 13.54 -20.11
N ARG A 21 -8.73 13.34 -18.79
CA ARG A 21 -9.53 14.05 -17.79
C ARG A 21 -8.63 14.61 -16.69
N PRO A 22 -8.11 15.84 -16.83
CA PRO A 22 -7.18 16.43 -15.86
C PRO A 22 -7.77 16.53 -14.45
N GLY A 23 -9.11 16.56 -14.32
CA GLY A 23 -9.80 16.48 -13.03
C GLY A 23 -9.42 15.24 -12.20
N ARG A 24 -9.19 14.08 -12.84
CA ARG A 24 -8.76 12.86 -12.11
C ARG A 24 -7.35 13.02 -11.57
N TRP A 25 -6.44 13.55 -12.36
CA TRP A 25 -5.07 13.82 -11.93
C TRP A 25 -5.03 14.85 -10.79
N LEU A 26 -5.82 15.93 -10.88
CA LEU A 26 -5.97 16.90 -9.80
C LEU A 26 -6.56 16.29 -8.52
N LEU A 27 -7.51 15.36 -8.63
CA LEU A 27 -8.05 14.64 -7.48
C LEU A 27 -6.97 13.80 -6.78
N PHE A 28 -6.12 13.08 -7.53
CA PHE A 28 -5.01 12.36 -6.92
C PHE A 28 -4.03 13.28 -6.19
N ILE A 29 -3.71 14.44 -6.79
CA ILE A 29 -2.87 15.46 -6.15
C ILE A 29 -3.54 15.94 -4.87
N LEU A 30 -4.81 16.33 -4.93
CA LEU A 30 -5.57 16.83 -3.79
C LEU A 30 -5.59 15.82 -2.64
N LEU A 31 -5.82 14.54 -2.95
CA LEU A 31 -5.83 13.46 -1.96
C LEU A 31 -4.43 13.18 -1.36
N GLY A 32 -3.35 13.55 -2.05
CA GLY A 32 -1.99 13.47 -1.52
C GLY A 32 -1.54 14.68 -0.71
N VAL A 33 -2.25 15.81 -0.77
CA VAL A 33 -1.88 17.06 -0.06
C VAL A 33 -1.72 16.87 1.45
N PRO A 34 -2.59 16.14 2.18
CA PRO A 34 -2.40 15.98 3.62
C PRO A 34 -1.04 15.38 4.00
N TRP A 35 -0.56 14.41 3.22
CA TRP A 35 0.75 13.79 3.42
C TRP A 35 1.90 14.74 3.07
N LEU A 36 1.74 15.56 2.03
CA LEU A 36 2.70 16.61 1.69
C LEU A 36 2.78 17.67 2.80
N VAL A 37 1.65 18.16 3.30
CA VAL A 37 1.64 19.18 4.35
C VAL A 37 2.23 18.60 5.64
N LEU A 38 1.95 17.34 5.95
CA LEU A 38 2.56 16.65 7.09
C LEU A 38 4.08 16.56 6.93
N SER A 39 4.58 16.16 5.76
CA SER A 39 6.03 16.05 5.54
C SER A 39 6.73 17.41 5.64
N LEU A 40 6.14 18.47 5.08
CA LEU A 40 6.65 19.84 5.17
C LEU A 40 6.61 20.38 6.61
N LEU A 41 5.54 20.08 7.36
CA LEU A 41 5.39 20.47 8.76
C LEU A 41 6.48 19.86 9.63
N LEU A 42 6.73 18.54 9.46
CA LEU A 42 7.76 17.82 10.20
C LEU A 42 9.18 18.27 9.81
N ALA A 43 9.43 18.52 8.52
CA ALA A 43 10.71 19.01 8.02
C ALA A 43 11.01 20.44 8.52
N GLY A 44 10.03 21.34 8.45
CA GLY A 44 10.19 22.74 8.89
C GLY A 44 10.44 22.89 10.39
N ARG A 45 10.03 21.90 11.19
CA ARG A 45 10.24 21.86 12.65
C ARG A 45 11.53 21.15 13.06
N LYS A 46 12.31 20.61 12.10
CA LYS A 46 13.53 19.82 12.36
C LYS A 46 13.28 18.70 13.37
N VAL A 47 12.16 18.01 13.23
CA VAL A 47 11.77 16.91 14.13
C VAL A 47 12.84 15.80 14.17
N ILE A 48 13.57 15.63 13.05
CA ILE A 48 14.65 14.67 12.91
C ILE A 48 15.93 15.44 12.62
N GLU A 49 16.87 15.44 13.57
CA GLU A 49 18.24 15.92 13.36
C GLU A 49 19.19 14.74 13.52
N GLY A 50 19.78 14.28 12.41
CA GLY A 50 20.59 13.07 12.41
C GLY A 50 19.79 11.84 12.87
N VAL A 51 20.17 11.25 14.00
CA VAL A 51 19.51 10.08 14.60
C VAL A 51 18.57 10.47 15.74
N THR A 52 18.60 11.72 16.19
CA THR A 52 17.79 12.19 17.32
C THR A 52 16.43 12.71 16.85
N ILE A 53 15.36 12.20 17.47
CA ILE A 53 13.99 12.64 17.24
C ILE A 53 13.57 13.57 18.37
N HIS A 54 13.30 14.83 18.04
CA HIS A 54 12.88 15.85 19.01
C HIS A 54 11.36 15.81 19.24
N TRP A 55 10.88 14.85 20.02
CA TRP A 55 9.45 14.63 20.28
C TRP A 55 8.68 15.85 20.79
N SER A 56 9.34 16.75 21.52
CA SER A 56 8.74 17.98 22.04
C SER A 56 8.43 19.02 20.96
N THR A 57 9.07 18.91 19.78
CA THR A 57 8.88 19.83 18.67
C THR A 57 7.73 19.42 17.75
N ILE A 58 7.16 18.23 17.95
CA ILE A 58 6.08 17.70 17.12
C ILE A 58 4.78 18.43 17.47
N PRO A 59 4.17 19.14 16.50
CA PRO A 59 2.88 19.77 16.69
C PRO A 59 1.78 18.70 16.66
N VAL A 60 1.48 18.12 17.84
CA VAL A 60 0.65 16.90 17.96
C VAL A 60 -0.74 17.10 17.37
N ASN A 61 -1.36 18.27 17.59
CA ASN A 61 -2.73 18.53 17.15
C ASN A 61 -2.82 18.62 15.61
N GLU A 62 -1.93 19.40 15.01
CA GLU A 62 -1.83 19.60 13.57
C GLU A 62 -1.43 18.30 12.87
N SER A 63 -0.45 17.59 13.43
CA SER A 63 0.00 16.30 12.89
C SER A 63 -1.10 15.25 12.96
N ALA A 64 -1.84 15.17 14.08
CA ALA A 64 -2.95 14.23 14.23
C ALA A 64 -4.06 14.51 13.20
N LEU A 65 -4.44 15.77 13.01
CA LEU A 65 -5.44 16.16 12.01
C LEU A 65 -5.03 15.75 10.58
N LEU A 66 -3.76 16.00 10.23
CA LEU A 66 -3.20 15.65 8.92
C LEU A 66 -3.10 14.15 8.73
N VAL A 67 -2.73 13.39 9.77
CA VAL A 67 -2.70 11.92 9.72
C VAL A 67 -4.10 11.36 9.52
N ILE A 68 -5.10 11.85 10.25
CA ILE A 68 -6.49 11.39 10.11
C ILE A 68 -7.01 11.70 8.70
N THR A 69 -6.78 12.92 8.22
CA THR A 69 -7.22 13.34 6.90
C THR A 69 -6.48 12.57 5.79
N GLY A 70 -5.17 12.40 5.92
CA GLY A 70 -4.35 11.61 5.00
C GLY A 70 -4.75 10.15 4.96
N ALA A 71 -5.12 9.55 6.09
CA ALA A 71 -5.64 8.19 6.16
C ALA A 71 -6.99 8.06 5.42
N LEU A 72 -7.91 9.00 5.60
CA LEU A 72 -9.18 9.04 4.86
C LEU A 72 -8.96 9.17 3.35
N CYS A 73 -8.08 10.07 2.93
CA CYS A 73 -7.70 10.22 1.53
C CYS A 73 -7.05 8.93 0.97
N ASN A 74 -6.24 8.25 1.77
CA ASN A 74 -5.63 6.99 1.39
C ASN A 74 -6.66 5.87 1.20
N PHE A 75 -7.75 5.82 1.99
CA PHE A 75 -8.84 4.88 1.74
C PHE A 75 -9.52 5.15 0.40
N LEU A 76 -9.78 6.41 0.06
CA LEU A 76 -10.35 6.75 -1.25
C LEU A 76 -9.45 6.32 -2.41
N ILE A 77 -8.15 6.61 -2.33
CA ILE A 77 -7.16 6.17 -3.33
C ILE A 77 -7.13 4.65 -3.41
N SER A 78 -7.07 3.96 -2.26
CA SER A 78 -7.03 2.49 -2.20
C SER A 78 -8.27 1.86 -2.85
N GLY A 79 -9.47 2.41 -2.61
CA GLY A 79 -10.69 1.94 -3.25
C GLY A 79 -10.72 2.21 -4.76
N TYR A 80 -10.16 3.33 -5.20
CA TYR A 80 -10.00 3.60 -6.64
C TYR A 80 -9.03 2.60 -7.29
N ILE A 81 -7.94 2.27 -6.60
CA ILE A 81 -6.95 1.26 -7.02
C ILE A 81 -7.61 -0.11 -7.17
N VAL A 82 -8.53 -0.49 -6.28
CA VAL A 82 -9.33 -1.71 -6.46
C VAL A 82 -10.06 -1.65 -7.78
N ARG A 83 -10.82 -0.60 -8.08
CA ARG A 83 -11.53 -0.51 -9.36
C ARG A 83 -10.59 -0.61 -10.57
N LEU A 84 -9.37 -0.08 -10.45
CA LEU A 84 -8.34 -0.18 -11.48
C LEU A 84 -7.83 -1.63 -11.69
N LEU A 85 -7.68 -2.39 -10.61
CA LEU A 85 -7.30 -3.82 -10.63
C LEU A 85 -8.41 -4.74 -11.13
N GLY A 86 -9.65 -4.24 -11.22
CA GLY A 86 -10.80 -4.99 -11.70
C GLY A 86 -10.79 -5.30 -13.20
N GLY A 87 -9.78 -4.83 -13.95
CA GLY A 87 -9.57 -5.18 -15.35
C GLY A 87 -10.44 -4.42 -16.36
N GLY A 88 -11.26 -3.46 -15.92
CA GLY A 88 -12.06 -2.61 -16.81
C GLY A 88 -11.20 -1.93 -17.90
N ARG A 89 -11.70 -1.86 -19.14
CA ARG A 89 -11.01 -1.18 -20.26
C ARG A 89 -11.05 0.34 -20.13
N GLU A 90 -12.06 0.85 -19.44
CA GLU A 90 -12.23 2.28 -19.22
C GLU A 90 -11.75 2.68 -17.81
N PRO A 91 -11.11 3.85 -17.66
CA PRO A 91 -10.75 4.38 -16.36
C PRO A 91 -11.97 4.56 -15.45
N PRO A 92 -11.95 4.04 -14.21
CA PRO A 92 -13.07 4.20 -13.29
C PRO A 92 -13.30 5.68 -12.93
N GLU A 93 -14.55 6.02 -12.63
CA GLU A 93 -14.91 7.35 -12.14
C GLU A 93 -14.85 7.41 -10.61
N PHE A 94 -14.62 8.61 -10.07
CA PHE A 94 -14.70 8.90 -8.63
C PHE A 94 -16.16 9.01 -8.12
N GLU A 95 -17.10 8.43 -8.87
CA GLU A 95 -18.50 8.35 -8.47
C GLU A 95 -18.69 7.32 -7.35
N ASN A 96 -19.72 7.55 -6.53
CA ASN A 96 -20.02 6.73 -5.35
C ASN A 96 -18.82 6.63 -4.39
N TRP A 97 -18.29 7.78 -3.98
CA TRP A 97 -17.19 7.88 -3.02
C TRP A 97 -17.37 7.05 -1.74
N PRO A 98 -18.58 6.83 -1.17
CA PRO A 98 -18.71 6.00 0.02
C PRO A 98 -18.34 4.52 -0.23
N LEU A 99 -18.63 4.01 -1.43
CA LEU A 99 -18.24 2.67 -1.85
C LEU A 99 -16.73 2.59 -2.10
N LEU A 100 -16.12 3.65 -2.62
CA LEU A 100 -14.65 3.75 -2.74
C LEU A 100 -13.99 3.69 -1.36
N VAL A 101 -14.49 4.43 -0.38
CA VAL A 101 -13.97 4.37 1.00
C VAL A 101 -14.09 2.94 1.55
N LEU A 102 -15.23 2.29 1.38
CA LEU A 102 -15.44 0.92 1.86
C LEU A 102 -14.48 -0.07 1.20
N ASP A 103 -14.32 -0.02 -0.13
CA ASP A 103 -13.36 -0.86 -0.85
C ASP A 103 -11.92 -0.59 -0.38
N GLY A 104 -11.59 0.66 -0.09
CA GLY A 104 -10.30 1.07 0.44
C GLY A 104 -10.02 0.52 1.83
N ILE A 105 -10.99 0.61 2.75
CA ILE A 105 -10.88 0.01 4.09
C ILE A 105 -10.69 -1.50 3.96
N LYS A 106 -11.48 -2.18 3.12
CA LYS A 106 -11.35 -3.63 2.87
C LYS A 106 -9.95 -4.00 2.39
N VAL A 107 -9.37 -3.24 1.46
CA VAL A 107 -7.97 -3.47 1.01
C VAL A 107 -6.97 -3.26 2.11
N GLN A 108 -7.09 -2.17 2.87
CA GLN A 108 -6.15 -1.91 3.97
C GLN A 108 -6.24 -3.00 5.04
N THR A 109 -7.44 -3.49 5.34
CA THR A 109 -7.64 -4.66 6.19
C THR A 109 -6.99 -5.91 5.61
N ILE A 110 -7.14 -6.19 4.30
CA ILE A 110 -6.51 -7.35 3.64
C ILE A 110 -4.98 -7.28 3.78
N ILE A 111 -4.38 -6.14 3.43
CA ILE A 111 -2.93 -5.93 3.55
C ILE A 111 -2.50 -6.19 4.99
N LEU A 112 -3.20 -5.58 5.94
CA LEU A 112 -2.85 -5.68 7.35
C LEU A 112 -2.92 -7.12 7.84
N VAL A 113 -3.99 -7.87 7.54
CA VAL A 113 -4.10 -9.31 7.89
C VAL A 113 -2.92 -10.12 7.36
N TRP A 114 -2.48 -9.88 6.12
CA TRP A 114 -1.31 -10.56 5.57
C TRP A 114 0.01 -10.19 6.26
N VAL A 115 0.15 -8.95 6.72
CA VAL A 115 1.39 -8.48 7.39
C VAL A 115 1.39 -8.60 8.91
N VAL A 116 0.26 -8.91 9.55
CA VAL A 116 0.18 -9.08 11.02
C VAL A 116 1.23 -10.07 11.51
N LEU A 117 1.27 -11.27 10.91
CA LEU A 117 2.18 -12.32 11.36
C LEU A 117 3.66 -11.90 11.24
N PRO A 118 4.14 -11.38 10.09
CA PRO A 118 5.49 -10.80 10.02
C PRO A 118 5.75 -9.71 11.07
N ILE A 119 4.79 -8.82 11.34
CA ILE A 119 4.98 -7.74 12.32
C ILE A 119 5.13 -8.30 13.73
N LEU A 120 4.31 -9.29 14.11
CA LEU A 120 4.40 -9.92 15.44
C LEU A 120 5.73 -10.65 15.64
N LEU A 121 6.25 -11.33 14.60
CA LEU A 121 7.56 -11.98 14.68
C LEU A 121 8.72 -10.98 14.77
N ALA A 122 8.69 -9.92 13.95
CA ALA A 122 9.68 -8.84 14.03
C ALA A 122 9.74 -8.20 15.43
N PHE A 123 8.60 -8.11 16.12
CA PHE A 123 8.59 -7.63 17.50
C PHE A 123 9.26 -8.61 18.47
N GLY A 124 8.97 -9.91 18.34
CA GLY A 124 9.65 -10.94 19.13
C GLY A 124 11.17 -10.91 18.93
N GLU A 125 11.61 -10.69 17.69
CA GLU A 125 13.03 -10.50 17.33
C GLU A 125 13.65 -9.28 18.00
N TYR A 126 12.94 -8.14 18.04
CA TYR A 126 13.42 -6.93 18.70
C TYR A 126 13.65 -7.14 20.20
N GLU A 127 12.72 -7.78 20.91
CA GLU A 127 12.88 -8.09 22.34
C GLU A 127 14.10 -9.00 22.61
N ILE A 128 14.29 -10.00 21.75
CA ILE A 128 15.44 -10.92 21.78
C ILE A 128 16.73 -10.13 21.55
N LEU A 129 16.76 -9.24 20.55
CA LEU A 129 17.91 -8.39 20.24
C LEU A 129 18.29 -7.48 21.42
N VAL A 130 17.32 -6.75 22.00
CA VAL A 130 17.56 -5.82 23.12
C VAL A 130 18.10 -6.55 24.34
N ARG A 131 17.58 -7.74 24.65
CA ARG A 131 18.03 -8.55 25.80
C ARG A 131 19.35 -9.27 25.52
N GLY A 132 19.60 -9.66 24.27
CA GLY A 132 20.73 -10.48 23.87
C GLY A 132 21.99 -9.73 23.45
N LEU A 133 21.94 -8.39 23.31
CA LEU A 133 23.13 -7.53 23.18
C LEU A 133 24.11 -7.67 24.36
N GLN A 134 23.71 -8.32 25.46
CA GLN A 134 24.57 -8.70 26.59
C GLN A 134 25.17 -10.12 26.50
N ALA A 135 24.92 -10.86 25.41
CA ALA A 135 25.27 -12.28 25.28
C ALA A 135 26.34 -12.57 24.20
N ALA A 136 26.94 -13.76 24.32
CA ALA A 136 28.05 -14.30 23.52
C ALA A 136 27.81 -14.27 21.98
N PRO A 137 28.88 -14.34 21.15
CA PRO A 137 28.81 -14.28 19.68
C PRO A 137 27.88 -15.31 19.00
N ALA A 138 27.52 -16.40 19.68
CA ALA A 138 26.51 -17.35 19.20
C ALA A 138 25.12 -16.71 18.99
N PHE A 139 24.83 -15.60 19.67
CA PHE A 139 23.56 -14.87 19.53
C PHE A 139 23.43 -14.16 18.18
N LEU A 140 24.55 -13.75 17.59
CA LEU A 140 24.59 -13.07 16.30
C LEU A 140 24.16 -14.02 15.16
N ALA A 141 24.55 -15.28 15.24
CA ALA A 141 24.10 -16.31 14.28
C ALA A 141 22.58 -16.55 14.34
N VAL A 142 22.01 -16.57 15.55
CA VAL A 142 20.55 -16.70 15.73
C VAL A 142 19.82 -15.50 15.15
N LEU A 143 20.29 -14.28 15.40
CA LEU A 143 19.70 -13.05 14.85
C LEU A 143 19.73 -13.01 13.32
N VAL A 144 20.83 -13.46 12.69
CA VAL A 144 20.93 -13.55 11.23
C VAL A 144 19.91 -14.54 10.68
N ILE A 145 19.76 -15.72 11.29
CA ILE A 145 18.78 -16.72 10.86
C ILE A 145 17.35 -16.18 11.00
N MET A 146 17.03 -15.55 12.14
CA MET A 146 15.72 -14.94 12.36
C MET A 146 15.44 -13.84 11.34
N ALA A 147 16.39 -12.93 11.10
CA ALA A 147 16.25 -11.89 10.08
C ALA A 147 16.01 -12.47 8.67
N LEU A 148 16.67 -13.57 8.31
CA LEU A 148 16.43 -14.26 7.03
C LEU A 148 15.01 -14.85 6.96
N ILE A 149 14.54 -15.48 8.05
CA ILE A 149 13.16 -16.00 8.15
C ILE A 149 12.15 -14.84 8.03
N GLN A 150 12.41 -13.72 8.69
CA GLN A 150 11.56 -12.54 8.65
C GLN A 150 11.48 -11.94 7.24
N ILE A 151 12.62 -11.78 6.55
CA ILE A 151 12.66 -11.31 5.17
C ILE A 151 11.84 -12.25 4.28
N LEU A 152 12.00 -13.57 4.43
CA LEU A 152 11.26 -14.56 3.66
C LEU A 152 9.75 -14.47 3.94
N LEU A 153 9.35 -14.30 5.19
CA LEU A 153 7.96 -14.21 5.59
C LEU A 153 7.29 -12.93 5.06
N VAL A 154 7.94 -11.77 5.20
CA VAL A 154 7.47 -10.51 4.62
C VAL A 154 7.34 -10.64 3.11
N PHE A 155 8.33 -11.24 2.46
CA PHE A 155 8.32 -11.49 1.03
C PHE A 155 7.10 -12.32 0.60
N PHE A 156 6.81 -13.44 1.28
CA PHE A 156 5.60 -14.21 0.99
C PHE A 156 4.31 -13.44 1.31
N ALA A 157 4.24 -12.75 2.46
CA ALA A 157 3.07 -11.98 2.84
C ALA A 157 2.70 -10.93 1.79
N VAL A 158 3.65 -10.13 1.33
CA VAL A 158 3.43 -9.10 0.31
C VAL A 158 2.99 -9.74 -1.01
N LYS A 159 3.64 -10.83 -1.42
CA LYS A 159 3.28 -11.55 -2.64
C LYS A 159 1.83 -12.04 -2.64
N TYR A 160 1.43 -12.71 -1.55
CA TYR A 160 0.07 -13.23 -1.41
C TYR A 160 -0.94 -12.10 -1.26
N ALA A 161 -0.60 -11.00 -0.58
CA ALA A 161 -1.45 -9.83 -0.46
C ALA A 161 -1.77 -9.20 -1.83
N ILE A 162 -0.78 -9.02 -2.70
CA ILE A 162 -0.98 -8.43 -4.03
C ILE A 162 -1.98 -9.27 -4.83
N ILE A 163 -1.77 -10.59 -4.95
CA ILE A 163 -2.69 -11.47 -5.68
C ILE A 163 -4.07 -11.52 -5.01
N GLY A 164 -4.12 -11.55 -3.68
CA GLY A 164 -5.35 -11.50 -2.91
C GLY A 164 -6.19 -10.25 -3.20
N ILE A 165 -5.54 -9.07 -3.29
CA ILE A 165 -6.21 -7.81 -3.63
C ILE A 165 -6.75 -7.84 -5.06
N ILE A 166 -6.00 -8.39 -6.02
CA ILE A 166 -6.48 -8.54 -7.40
C ILE A 166 -7.71 -9.45 -7.45
N ARG A 167 -7.70 -10.59 -6.73
CA ARG A 167 -8.85 -11.48 -6.68
C ARG A 167 -10.05 -10.84 -5.96
N PHE A 168 -9.84 -10.12 -4.88
CA PHE A 168 -10.87 -9.31 -4.22
C PHE A 168 -11.47 -8.30 -5.19
N SER A 169 -10.62 -7.61 -5.94
CA SER A 169 -11.03 -6.62 -6.92
C SER A 169 -11.90 -7.19 -8.02
N ARG A 170 -11.63 -8.42 -8.47
CA ARG A 170 -12.36 -9.07 -9.56
C ARG A 170 -13.63 -9.77 -9.09
N SER A 171 -13.58 -10.41 -7.92
CA SER A 171 -14.72 -11.15 -7.35
C SER A 171 -15.69 -10.29 -6.53
N GLY A 172 -15.23 -9.12 -6.05
CA GLY A 172 -15.95 -8.32 -5.06
C GLY A 172 -16.00 -8.92 -3.65
N SER A 173 -15.39 -10.07 -3.41
CA SER A 173 -15.46 -10.81 -2.15
C SER A 173 -14.13 -10.80 -1.41
N VAL A 174 -14.13 -10.30 -0.16
CA VAL A 174 -12.92 -10.26 0.69
C VAL A 174 -12.42 -11.67 1.02
N ARG A 175 -13.32 -12.67 1.07
CA ARG A 175 -12.94 -14.08 1.29
C ARG A 175 -11.97 -14.58 0.22
N GLU A 176 -12.14 -14.12 -1.01
CA GLU A 176 -11.28 -14.54 -2.12
C GLU A 176 -9.85 -13.99 -1.98
N ALA A 177 -9.67 -12.89 -1.24
CA ALA A 177 -8.35 -12.35 -0.93
C ALA A 177 -7.49 -13.24 -0.04
N PHE A 178 -8.13 -14.20 0.65
CA PHE A 178 -7.48 -15.12 1.59
C PHE A 178 -7.60 -16.58 1.14
N HIS A 179 -8.13 -16.83 -0.05
CA HIS A 179 -8.31 -18.17 -0.56
C HIS A 179 -6.98 -18.74 -1.07
N LEU A 180 -6.18 -19.28 -0.14
CA LEU A 180 -4.83 -19.79 -0.37
C LEU A 180 -4.68 -20.72 -1.59
N PRO A 181 -5.56 -21.73 -1.80
CA PRO A 181 -5.44 -22.62 -2.95
C PRO A 181 -5.51 -21.85 -4.27
N ALA A 182 -6.46 -20.93 -4.39
CA ALA A 182 -6.65 -20.21 -5.64
C ALA A 182 -5.60 -19.12 -5.88
N ILE A 183 -5.04 -18.53 -4.81
CA ILE A 183 -3.85 -17.68 -4.91
C ILE A 183 -2.66 -18.50 -5.43
N LYS A 184 -2.45 -19.71 -4.89
CA LYS A 184 -1.40 -20.62 -5.35
C LYS A 184 -1.59 -21.01 -6.81
N ASP A 185 -2.80 -21.36 -7.22
CA ASP A 185 -3.10 -21.69 -8.63
C ASP A 185 -2.77 -20.52 -9.57
N THR A 186 -3.00 -19.28 -9.12
CA THR A 186 -2.64 -18.07 -9.88
C THR A 186 -1.11 -17.98 -10.05
N PHE A 187 -0.34 -18.29 -9.01
CA PHE A 187 1.13 -18.32 -9.08
C PHE A 187 1.64 -19.45 -9.96
N ASP A 188 1.11 -20.66 -9.81
CA ASP A 188 1.52 -21.83 -10.58
C ASP A 188 1.23 -21.61 -12.07
N ARG A 189 0.12 -20.93 -12.40
CA ARG A 189 -0.25 -20.54 -13.76
C ARG A 189 0.69 -19.48 -14.36
N ILE A 190 0.97 -18.40 -13.61
CA ILE A 190 1.88 -17.34 -14.09
C ILE A 190 3.28 -17.93 -14.30
N GLY A 191 3.69 -18.82 -13.42
CA GLY A 191 5.03 -19.38 -13.39
C GLY A 191 6.02 -18.43 -12.70
N ILE A 192 6.96 -19.01 -11.95
CA ILE A 192 7.91 -18.27 -11.13
C ILE A 192 8.79 -17.32 -11.95
N VAL A 193 9.23 -17.73 -13.15
CA VAL A 193 10.11 -16.96 -14.01
C VAL A 193 9.42 -15.70 -14.52
N ASN A 194 8.21 -15.85 -15.06
CA ASN A 194 7.42 -14.73 -15.54
C ASN A 194 7.08 -13.78 -14.38
N TYR A 195 6.74 -14.32 -13.20
CA TYR A 195 6.46 -13.53 -12.01
C TYR A 195 7.61 -12.59 -11.65
N TYR A 196 8.83 -13.11 -11.57
CA TYR A 196 10.00 -12.28 -11.26
C TYR A 196 10.37 -11.34 -12.39
N LEU A 197 10.09 -11.69 -13.64
CA LEU A 197 10.32 -10.78 -14.76
C LEU A 197 9.36 -9.58 -14.69
N GLY A 198 8.06 -9.80 -14.44
CA GLY A 198 7.08 -8.73 -14.22
C GLY A 198 7.43 -7.87 -13.00
N LEU A 199 7.79 -8.50 -11.88
CA LEU A 199 8.25 -7.78 -10.68
C LEU A 199 9.54 -6.99 -10.94
N GLY A 200 10.44 -7.50 -11.78
CA GLY A 200 11.65 -6.82 -12.22
C GLY A 200 11.36 -5.55 -12.99
N VAL A 201 10.37 -5.56 -13.89
CA VAL A 201 9.92 -4.35 -14.61
C VAL A 201 9.38 -3.31 -13.64
N ILE A 202 8.49 -3.70 -12.72
CA ILE A 202 7.93 -2.79 -11.70
C ILE A 202 9.06 -2.21 -10.83
N THR A 203 9.96 -3.07 -10.36
CA THR A 203 11.11 -2.68 -9.53
C THR A 203 12.02 -1.71 -10.27
N LEU A 204 12.30 -1.95 -11.56
CA LEU A 204 13.10 -1.06 -12.39
C LEU A 204 12.44 0.31 -12.54
N VAL A 205 11.14 0.35 -12.82
CA VAL A 205 10.39 1.60 -12.91
C VAL A 205 10.40 2.34 -11.57
N PHE A 206 10.12 1.67 -10.46
CA PHE A 206 10.23 2.25 -9.12
C PHE A 206 11.63 2.76 -8.82
N LEU A 207 12.68 2.03 -9.20
CA LEU A 207 14.08 2.42 -9.00
C LEU A 207 14.41 3.72 -9.76
N VAL A 208 14.02 3.80 -11.03
CA VAL A 208 14.24 4.99 -11.87
C VAL A 208 13.51 6.20 -11.28
N PHE A 209 12.24 6.05 -10.91
CA PHE A 209 11.47 7.15 -10.30
C PHE A 209 12.00 7.53 -8.90
N SER A 210 12.41 6.55 -8.10
CA SER A 210 12.99 6.81 -6.77
C SER A 210 14.31 7.55 -6.89
N PHE A 211 15.17 7.18 -7.84
CA PHE A 211 16.40 7.91 -8.13
C PHE A 211 16.11 9.34 -8.57
N LEU A 212 15.14 9.52 -9.48
CA LEU A 212 14.70 10.84 -9.93
C LEU A 212 14.17 11.70 -8.76
N PHE A 213 13.29 11.14 -7.92
CA PHE A 213 12.76 11.84 -6.75
C PHE A 213 13.84 12.19 -5.73
N ASN A 214 14.83 11.32 -5.51
CA ASN A 214 15.96 11.62 -4.62
C ASN A 214 16.84 12.76 -5.16
N LEU A 215 17.11 12.80 -6.46
CA LEU A 215 17.81 13.93 -7.08
C LEU A 215 17.04 15.24 -6.91
N LEU A 216 15.72 15.20 -7.09
CA LEU A 216 14.83 16.36 -6.93
C LEU A 216 14.69 16.76 -5.46
N ALA A 217 14.79 15.81 -4.52
CA ALA A 217 14.75 16.04 -3.08
C ALA A 217 15.90 16.91 -2.56
N LEU A 218 16.99 17.04 -3.32
CA LEU A 218 18.05 18.01 -3.04
C LEU A 218 17.54 19.47 -3.08
N ILE A 219 16.38 19.72 -3.70
CA ILE A 219 15.72 21.01 -3.72
C ILE A 219 14.71 21.05 -2.56
N PRO A 220 14.94 21.85 -1.49
CA PRO A 220 14.19 21.75 -0.23
C PRO A 220 12.67 21.88 -0.34
N VAL A 221 12.19 22.71 -1.27
CA VAL A 221 10.74 22.98 -1.46
C VAL A 221 10.17 22.22 -2.64
N ALA A 222 10.92 22.10 -3.74
CA ALA A 222 10.43 21.44 -4.94
C ALA A 222 10.44 19.91 -4.78
N GLY A 223 11.39 19.37 -4.00
CA GLY A 223 11.58 17.95 -3.78
C GLY A 223 10.30 17.20 -3.40
N PRO A 224 9.60 17.58 -2.33
CA PRO A 224 8.34 16.94 -1.93
C PRO A 224 7.18 17.14 -2.91
N LEU A 225 7.20 18.18 -3.75
CA LEU A 225 6.14 18.45 -4.73
C LEU A 225 6.18 17.47 -5.92
N PHE A 226 7.36 17.01 -6.33
CA PHE A 226 7.46 16.11 -7.48
C PHE A 226 6.81 14.73 -7.26
N PRO A 227 7.02 14.04 -6.11
CA PRO A 227 6.29 12.82 -5.78
C PRO A 227 4.78 13.03 -5.76
N LEU A 228 4.30 14.21 -5.36
CA LEU A 228 2.86 14.51 -5.38
C LEU A 228 2.30 14.59 -6.82
N LEU A 229 3.06 15.20 -7.74
CA LEU A 229 2.63 15.39 -9.13
C LEU A 229 2.78 14.13 -9.99
N LEU A 230 3.89 13.40 -9.78
CA LEU A 230 4.28 12.22 -10.58
C LEU A 230 3.89 10.89 -9.92
N GLY A 231 3.66 10.86 -8.61
CA GLY A 231 3.22 9.67 -7.88
C GLY A 231 1.93 9.04 -8.43
N PRO A 232 0.91 9.82 -8.85
CA PRO A 232 -0.29 9.25 -9.46
C PRO A 232 0.01 8.51 -10.76
N TRP A 233 0.94 9.01 -11.57
CA TRP A 233 1.37 8.36 -12.81
C TRP A 233 2.02 7.01 -12.53
N LEU A 234 2.97 6.99 -11.61
CA LEU A 234 3.67 5.78 -11.20
C LEU A 234 2.69 4.73 -10.64
N ASN A 235 1.81 5.13 -9.73
CA ASN A 235 0.84 4.23 -9.13
C ASN A 235 -0.11 3.63 -10.17
N VAL A 236 -0.75 4.45 -11.01
CA VAL A 236 -1.70 3.96 -12.02
C VAL A 236 -1.00 3.02 -13.01
N PHE A 237 0.20 3.37 -13.46
CA PHE A 237 0.99 2.53 -14.37
C PHE A 237 1.31 1.18 -13.75
N CYS A 238 1.91 1.16 -12.55
CA CYS A 238 2.33 -0.08 -11.89
C CYS A 238 1.15 -0.98 -11.57
N ILE A 239 0.05 -0.42 -11.08
CA ILE A 239 -1.16 -1.18 -10.73
C ILE A 239 -1.78 -1.79 -11.99
N ARG A 240 -1.83 -1.03 -13.09
CA ARG A 240 -2.36 -1.54 -14.35
C ARG A 240 -1.47 -2.61 -14.96
N PHE A 241 -0.14 -2.43 -14.89
CA PHE A 241 0.83 -3.42 -15.32
C PHE A 241 0.68 -4.73 -14.55
N ILE A 242 0.55 -4.65 -13.20
CA ILE A 242 0.29 -5.82 -12.35
C ILE A 242 -1.02 -6.51 -12.73
N SER A 243 -2.09 -5.75 -12.97
CA SER A 243 -3.38 -6.32 -13.38
C SER A 243 -3.26 -7.13 -14.67
N HIS A 244 -2.65 -6.55 -15.71
CA HIS A 244 -2.44 -7.22 -17.00
C HIS A 244 -1.52 -8.44 -16.87
N PHE A 245 -0.46 -8.31 -16.08
CA PHE A 245 0.46 -9.41 -15.82
C PHE A 245 -0.23 -10.59 -15.11
N CYS A 246 -1.25 -10.32 -14.29
CA CYS A 246 -2.07 -11.34 -13.63
C CYS A 246 -3.30 -11.76 -14.45
N ASP A 247 -3.48 -11.26 -15.68
CA ASP A 247 -4.58 -11.56 -16.60
C ASP A 247 -4.08 -12.31 -17.84
N ASP A 248 -4.57 -13.54 -18.02
CA ASP A 248 -4.67 -14.21 -19.32
C ASP A 248 -5.93 -15.11 -19.28
N ASP A 249 -7.07 -14.60 -19.76
CA ASP A 249 -8.21 -15.40 -20.25
C ASP A 249 -9.26 -16.01 -19.28
N THR A 250 -9.27 -15.79 -17.96
CA THR A 250 -10.27 -16.46 -17.07
C THR A 250 -11.20 -15.59 -16.22
N TYR A 251 -10.96 -14.29 -16.10
CA TYR A 251 -11.83 -13.40 -15.31
C TYR A 251 -12.63 -12.47 -16.23
N GLY A 252 -13.46 -13.11 -17.07
CA GLY A 252 -14.37 -12.45 -18.00
C GLY A 252 -15.62 -11.85 -17.36
N GLU A 253 -15.69 -11.74 -16.04
CA GLU A 253 -16.80 -11.07 -15.38
C GLU A 253 -16.32 -9.75 -14.80
N LYS A 254 -16.59 -8.67 -15.54
CA LYS A 254 -16.57 -7.31 -15.03
C LYS A 254 -17.27 -7.31 -13.66
N ARG A 255 -16.69 -6.63 -12.67
CA ARG A 255 -17.49 -6.12 -11.55
C ARG A 255 -18.67 -5.36 -12.19
N PRO A 256 -19.94 -5.70 -11.93
CA PRO A 256 -21.05 -5.00 -12.57
C PRO A 256 -20.85 -3.50 -12.35
N ASP A 257 -20.65 -2.77 -13.45
CA ASP A 257 -20.14 -1.38 -13.49
C ASP A 257 -21.09 -0.37 -12.80
N ALA A 258 -22.18 -0.83 -12.20
CA ALA A 258 -23.01 -0.06 -11.30
C ALA A 258 -23.33 -0.91 -10.08
N ALA A 259 -22.71 -0.58 -8.93
CA ALA A 259 -23.21 -1.05 -7.65
C ALA A 259 -24.68 -0.61 -7.56
N VAL A 260 -25.59 -1.58 -7.38
CA VAL A 260 -26.95 -1.31 -6.92
C VAL A 260 -26.82 -0.34 -5.74
N PRO A 261 -27.54 0.80 -5.72
CA PRO A 261 -27.44 1.75 -4.63
C PRO A 261 -27.71 1.03 -3.31
N VAL A 262 -26.63 0.80 -2.55
CA VAL A 262 -26.71 0.13 -1.26
C VAL A 262 -27.33 1.13 -0.28
N PRO A 263 -28.39 0.75 0.45
CA PRO A 263 -28.99 1.64 1.41
C PRO A 263 -27.95 2.13 2.43
N LEU A 264 -27.95 3.45 2.68
CA LEU A 264 -26.92 4.14 3.44
C LEU A 264 -26.70 3.55 4.84
N ARG A 265 -27.77 3.00 5.45
CA ARG A 265 -27.74 2.31 6.73
C ARG A 265 -26.94 1.00 6.70
N THR A 266 -27.10 0.20 5.66
CA THR A 266 -26.35 -1.04 5.46
C THR A 266 -24.88 -0.72 5.20
N LEU A 267 -24.62 0.30 4.39
CA LEU A 267 -23.27 0.79 4.12
C LEU A 267 -22.58 1.28 5.40
N ALA A 268 -23.27 2.07 6.22
CA ALA A 268 -22.73 2.56 7.49
C ALA A 268 -22.39 1.40 8.45
N GLY A 269 -23.26 0.38 8.51
CA GLY A 269 -23.01 -0.84 9.27
C GLY A 269 -21.74 -1.56 8.79
N GLU A 270 -21.59 -1.79 7.49
CA GLU A 270 -20.39 -2.39 6.91
C GLU A 270 -19.13 -1.56 7.18
N ILE A 271 -19.17 -0.25 6.91
CA ILE A 271 -18.03 0.64 7.16
C ILE A 271 -17.61 0.56 8.63
N SER A 272 -18.56 0.61 9.56
CA SER A 272 -18.25 0.53 10.99
C SER A 272 -17.59 -0.81 11.38
N ALA A 273 -18.08 -1.93 10.85
CA ALA A 273 -17.51 -3.25 11.14
C ALA A 273 -16.08 -3.38 10.61
N TRP A 274 -15.83 -2.92 9.39
CA TRP A 274 -14.49 -2.94 8.78
C TRP A 274 -13.53 -1.95 9.44
N LEU A 275 -14.01 -0.77 9.85
CA LEU A 275 -13.20 0.18 10.62
C LEU A 275 -12.84 -0.37 11.99
N LEU A 276 -13.75 -1.05 12.68
CA LEU A 276 -13.45 -1.71 13.96
C LEU A 276 -12.42 -2.81 13.79
N LEU A 277 -12.56 -3.65 12.76
CA LEU A 277 -11.56 -4.68 12.47
C LEU A 277 -10.20 -4.06 12.13
N LEU A 278 -10.19 -3.03 11.28
CA LEU A 278 -8.97 -2.29 10.96
C LEU A 278 -8.35 -1.65 12.20
N LEU A 279 -9.16 -1.07 13.09
CA LEU A 279 -8.69 -0.49 14.34
C LEU A 279 -8.04 -1.55 15.24
N VAL A 280 -8.68 -2.70 15.44
CA VAL A 280 -8.13 -3.82 16.21
C VAL A 280 -6.79 -4.26 15.63
N LEU A 281 -6.73 -4.38 14.31
CA LEU A 281 -5.52 -4.76 13.58
C LEU A 281 -4.40 -3.71 13.70
N VAL A 282 -4.72 -2.43 13.56
CA VAL A 282 -3.77 -1.31 13.75
C VAL A 282 -3.26 -1.28 15.19
N VAL A 283 -4.14 -1.47 16.18
CA VAL A 283 -3.73 -1.57 17.58
C VAL A 283 -2.82 -2.77 17.78
N LEU A 284 -3.15 -3.93 17.24
CA LEU A 284 -2.35 -5.15 17.37
C LEU A 284 -0.97 -5.03 16.70
N CYS A 285 -0.87 -4.31 15.59
CA CYS A 285 0.41 -3.99 14.95
C CYS A 285 1.15 -2.81 15.60
N GLY A 286 0.44 -1.91 16.27
CA GLY A 286 0.98 -0.69 16.87
C GLY A 286 1.40 -0.84 18.34
N THR A 287 0.78 -1.74 19.11
CA THR A 287 1.16 -2.06 20.49
C THR A 287 2.64 -2.44 20.63
N PRO A 288 3.23 -3.29 19.77
CA PRO A 288 4.65 -3.56 19.84
C PRO A 288 5.51 -2.30 19.63
N LEU A 289 5.16 -1.42 18.69
CA LEU A 289 5.88 -0.15 18.48
C LEU A 289 5.80 0.77 19.71
N ALA A 290 4.64 0.88 20.34
CA ALA A 290 4.46 1.71 21.54
C ALA A 290 5.32 1.23 22.73
N VAL A 291 5.47 -0.09 22.89
CA VAL A 291 6.35 -0.69 23.91
C VAL A 291 7.82 -0.34 23.66
N ILE A 292 8.27 -0.43 22.41
CA ILE A 292 9.63 -0.04 21.99
C ILE A 292 9.91 1.41 22.34
N PHE A 293 9.04 2.33 21.90
CA PHE A 293 9.24 3.76 22.15
C PHE A 293 9.07 4.14 23.63
N GLY A 294 8.24 3.43 24.38
CA GLY A 294 8.12 3.59 25.83
C GLY A 294 9.40 3.20 26.57
N ALA A 295 10.02 2.10 26.17
CA ALA A 295 11.28 1.62 26.76
C ALA A 295 12.48 2.53 26.46
N VAL A 296 12.51 3.19 25.29
CA VAL A 296 13.59 4.14 24.92
C VAL A 296 13.52 5.47 25.70
N ARG A 297 12.39 5.79 26.35
CA ARG A 297 12.22 6.99 27.18
C ARG A 297 12.63 6.79 28.65
N ALA A 298 12.79 5.55 29.10
CA ALA A 298 13.17 5.19 30.47
C ALA A 298 14.69 4.98 30.59
#